data_AF-A0A8J2LQT4-F1
#
_entry.id   AF-A0A8J2LQT4-F1
#
_cell.length_a   1.000
_cell.length_b   1.000
_cell.length_c   1.000
_cell.angle_alpha   90.00
_cell.angle_beta   90.00
_cell.angle_gamma   90.00
#
_symmetry.space_group_name_H-M   'P 1'
#
loop_
_entity.id
_entity.type
_entity.pdbx_description
1 polymer ?
#
loop_
_entity_poly.entity_id
_entity_poly.type
_entity_poly.pdbx_seq_one_letter_code
_entity_poly.pdbx_strand_id
1 'polypeptide(L)'
;MPQLPNDTRWISNFALFDTFVLNRPKYLQLLEESIHNKEKLVSPEVQRILNSTDIITEAKEIRIRLKTIVEFLEMLERDSANVADALHVWISLREDPVFINYRSSIVARMKTSVKDFFYVAYAFQPLYQGNFKINNPIFWQFQ
;
A
#
# COMPACT_ATOMS: atom_id res chain seq x y z
N MET A 1 -17.46 -10.29 -25.16
CA MET A 1 -17.24 -10.60 -23.73
C MET A 1 -17.20 -9.29 -22.97
N PRO A 2 -17.93 -9.12 -21.86
CA PRO A 2 -17.69 -7.98 -20.97
C PRO A 2 -16.27 -8.14 -20.41
N GLN A 3 -15.43 -7.11 -20.53
CA GLN A 3 -14.14 -7.11 -19.88
C GLN A 3 -14.36 -7.05 -18.37
N LEU A 4 -13.83 -8.02 -17.63
CA LEU A 4 -13.68 -7.95 -16.18
C LEU A 4 -12.85 -6.70 -15.83
N PRO A 5 -12.99 -6.12 -14.62
CA PRO A 5 -12.19 -4.97 -14.22
C PRO A 5 -10.71 -5.27 -14.46
N ASN A 6 -10.05 -4.42 -15.25
CA ASN A 6 -8.62 -4.52 -15.50
C ASN A 6 -7.91 -4.41 -14.14
N ASP A 7 -6.97 -5.31 -13.81
CA ASP A 7 -6.16 -5.23 -12.58
C ASP A 7 -5.77 -3.77 -12.35
N THR A 8 -6.23 -3.23 -11.23
CA THR A 8 -6.25 -1.79 -11.01
C THR A 8 -4.82 -1.28 -11.06
N ARG A 9 -4.56 -0.20 -11.81
CA ARG A 9 -3.22 0.41 -12.01
C ARG A 9 -2.41 0.61 -10.72
N TRP A 10 -3.08 0.58 -9.57
CA TRP A 10 -2.57 0.81 -8.24
C TRP A 10 -1.65 -0.33 -7.77
N ILE A 11 -1.88 -1.56 -8.22
CA ILE A 11 -1.05 -2.73 -7.88
C ILE A 11 0.27 -2.74 -8.67
N SER A 12 0.33 -2.07 -9.82
CA SER A 12 1.53 -2.03 -10.67
C SER A 12 2.78 -1.51 -9.95
N ASN A 13 2.61 -0.52 -9.07
CA ASN A 13 3.71 0.02 -8.27
C ASN A 13 4.21 -1.02 -7.26
N PHE A 14 3.31 -1.75 -6.60
CA PHE A 14 3.71 -2.83 -5.72
C PHE A 14 4.47 -3.91 -6.49
N ALA A 15 3.93 -4.36 -7.63
CA ALA A 15 4.55 -5.37 -8.48
C ALA A 15 5.96 -4.97 -8.96
N LEU A 16 6.17 -3.68 -9.26
CA LEU A 16 7.48 -3.13 -9.62
C LEU A 16 8.49 -3.31 -8.48
N PHE A 17 8.16 -2.82 -7.27
CA PHE A 17 9.06 -2.93 -6.12
C PHE A 17 9.25 -4.37 -5.65
N ASP A 18 8.19 -5.18 -5.70
CA ASP A 18 8.23 -6.60 -5.38
C ASP A 18 9.18 -7.36 -6.32
N THR A 19 9.02 -7.16 -7.62
CA THR A 19 9.88 -7.76 -8.65
C THR A 19 11.33 -7.31 -8.48
N PHE A 20 11.56 -6.01 -8.26
CA PHE A 20 12.90 -5.46 -8.07
C PHE A 20 13.60 -6.06 -6.85
N VAL A 21 12.91 -6.10 -5.70
CA VAL A 21 13.46 -6.63 -4.45
C VAL A 21 13.74 -8.13 -4.54
N LEU A 22 12.81 -8.91 -5.09
CA LEU A 22 12.94 -10.37 -5.19
C LEU A 22 14.00 -10.81 -6.20
N ASN A 23 14.11 -10.11 -7.34
CA ASN A 23 15.02 -10.49 -8.41
C ASN A 23 16.38 -9.79 -8.36
N ARG A 24 16.64 -8.92 -7.36
CA ARG A 24 17.95 -8.26 -7.20
C ARG A 24 19.14 -9.22 -7.25
N PRO A 25 19.14 -10.40 -6.59
CA PRO A 25 20.26 -11.33 -6.68
C PRO A 25 20.55 -11.76 -8.13
N LYS A 26 19.50 -11.98 -8.93
CA LYS A 26 19.65 -12.32 -10.35
C LYS A 26 20.17 -11.12 -11.15
N TYR A 27 19.73 -9.91 -10.86
CA TYR A 27 20.27 -8.70 -11.51
C TYR A 27 21.75 -8.48 -11.21
N LEU A 28 22.21 -8.81 -10.01
CA LEU A 28 23.63 -8.75 -9.65
C LEU A 28 24.45 -9.83 -10.37
N GLN A 29 23.92 -11.04 -10.50
CA GLN A 29 24.56 -12.11 -11.29
C GLN A 29 24.72 -11.71 -12.75
N LEU A 30 23.66 -11.20 -13.38
CA LEU A 30 23.70 -10.71 -14.77
C LEU A 30 24.70 -9.55 -14.93
N LEU A 31 24.83 -8.69 -13.92
CA LEU A 31 25.82 -7.62 -13.94
C LEU A 31 27.25 -8.18 -13.86
N GLU A 32 27.50 -9.14 -12.98
CA GLU A 32 28.80 -9.79 -12.84
C GLU A 32 29.22 -10.52 -14.13
N GLU A 33 28.29 -11.27 -14.74
CA GLU A 33 28.49 -11.93 -16.04
C GLU A 33 28.79 -10.93 -17.15
N SER A 34 28.04 -9.82 -17.23
CA SER A 34 28.25 -8.75 -18.20
C SER A 34 29.65 -8.11 -18.06
N ILE A 35 30.13 -7.92 -16.84
CA ILE A 35 31.47 -7.40 -16.57
C ILE A 35 32.54 -8.43 -16.99
N HIS A 36 32.35 -9.71 -16.64
CA HIS A 36 33.28 -10.78 -16.99
C HIS A 36 33.42 -10.95 -18.51
N ASN A 37 32.31 -10.94 -19.23
CA ASN A 37 32.25 -11.10 -20.68
C ASN A 37 32.62 -9.82 -21.46
N LYS A 38 32.93 -8.71 -20.75
CA LYS A 38 33.20 -7.38 -21.33
C LYS A 38 32.07 -6.86 -22.22
N GLU A 39 30.84 -7.28 -21.94
CA GLU A 39 29.65 -6.85 -22.64
C GLU A 39 29.18 -5.51 -22.05
N LYS A 40 29.10 -4.46 -22.87
CA LYS A 40 28.54 -3.15 -22.44
C LYS A 40 27.00 -3.16 -22.45
N LEU A 41 26.38 -4.15 -21.83
CA LEU A 41 24.93 -4.31 -21.84
C LEU A 41 24.23 -3.41 -20.81
N VAL A 42 24.91 -3.05 -19.72
CA VAL A 42 24.29 -2.34 -18.58
C VAL A 42 24.88 -0.94 -18.41
N SER A 43 24.03 0.08 -18.40
CA SER A 43 24.45 1.47 -18.20
C SER A 43 25.05 1.68 -16.81
N PRO A 44 26.07 2.56 -16.64
CA PRO A 44 26.70 2.83 -15.34
C PRO A 44 25.71 3.26 -14.25
N GLU A 45 24.64 3.94 -14.63
CA GLU A 45 23.58 4.36 -13.71
C GLU A 45 22.83 3.16 -13.11
N VAL A 46 22.46 2.18 -13.93
CA VAL A 46 21.78 0.96 -13.47
C VAL A 46 22.70 0.16 -12.56
N GLN A 47 24.00 0.08 -12.89
CA GLN A 47 24.99 -0.58 -12.03
C GLN A 47 25.06 0.08 -10.65
N ARG A 48 25.09 1.43 -10.62
CA ARG A 48 25.09 2.20 -9.37
C ARG A 48 23.83 1.92 -8.53
N ILE A 49 22.66 1.87 -9.18
CA ILE A 49 21.39 1.58 -8.51
C ILE A 49 21.38 0.17 -7.93
N LEU A 50 21.79 -0.84 -8.71
CA LEU A 50 21.82 -2.24 -8.27
C LEU A 50 22.78 -2.46 -7.10
N ASN A 51 23.95 -1.81 -7.13
CA ASN A 51 24.96 -1.92 -6.08
C ASN A 51 24.68 -1.09 -4.82
N SER A 52 23.76 -0.13 -4.87
CA SER A 52 23.42 0.70 -3.72
C SER A 52 22.64 -0.09 -2.66
N THR A 53 23.20 -0.15 -1.44
CA THR A 53 22.54 -0.71 -0.25
C THR A 53 21.38 0.15 0.23
N ASP A 54 21.50 1.47 0.07
CA ASP A 54 20.49 2.41 0.55
C ASP A 54 19.23 2.32 -0.31
N ILE A 55 19.39 2.23 -1.63
CA ILE A 55 18.26 2.09 -2.56
C ILE A 55 17.51 0.77 -2.32
N ILE A 56 18.21 -0.34 -2.11
CA ILE A 56 17.52 -1.61 -1.83
C ILE A 56 16.82 -1.60 -0.47
N THR A 57 17.39 -0.91 0.52
CA THR A 57 16.76 -0.77 1.84
C THR A 57 15.47 0.04 1.72
N GLU A 58 15.52 1.20 1.07
CA GLU A 58 14.33 2.02 0.81
C GLU A 58 13.29 1.25 -0.03
N ALA A 59 13.72 0.53 -1.08
CA ALA A 59 12.82 -0.26 -1.92
C ALA A 59 12.08 -1.36 -1.13
N LYS A 60 12.76 -2.01 -0.17
CA LYS A 60 12.13 -2.98 0.75
C LYS A 60 11.10 -2.32 1.65
N GLU A 61 11.40 -1.13 2.18
CA GLU A 61 10.47 -0.40 3.03
C GLU A 61 9.25 0.11 2.26
N ILE A 62 9.44 0.60 1.03
CA ILE A 62 8.35 0.98 0.12
C ILE A 62 7.50 -0.24 -0.21
N ARG A 63 8.12 -1.38 -0.52
CA ARG A 63 7.41 -2.64 -0.76
C ARG A 63 6.52 -3.04 0.40
N ILE A 64 7.01 -2.94 1.64
CA ILE A 64 6.21 -3.27 2.85
C ILE A 64 5.00 -2.33 2.95
N ARG A 65 5.22 -1.02 2.81
CA ARG A 65 4.14 -0.01 2.81
C ARG A 65 3.10 -0.28 1.73
N LEU A 66 3.55 -0.50 0.49
CA LEU A 66 2.66 -0.76 -0.64
C LEU A 66 1.90 -2.08 -0.48
N LYS A 67 2.52 -3.12 0.10
CA LYS A 67 1.85 -4.39 0.37
C LYS A 67 0.61 -4.19 1.24
N THR A 68 0.74 -3.46 2.35
CA THR A 68 -0.40 -3.15 3.22
C THR A 68 -1.51 -2.39 2.48
N ILE A 69 -1.14 -1.44 1.61
CA ILE A 69 -2.13 -0.71 0.79
C ILE A 69 -2.85 -1.65 -0.18
N VAL A 70 -2.12 -2.55 -0.83
CA VAL A 70 -2.69 -3.53 -1.76
C VAL A 70 -3.68 -4.44 -1.03
N GLU A 71 -3.33 -4.96 0.15
CA GLU A 71 -4.24 -5.81 0.95
C GLU A 71 -5.55 -5.09 1.29
N PHE A 72 -5.49 -3.79 1.60
CA PHE A 72 -6.69 -2.99 1.82
C PHE A 72 -7.49 -2.72 0.55
N LEU A 73 -6.84 -2.47 -0.59
CA LEU A 73 -7.52 -2.30 -1.87
C LEU A 73 -8.23 -3.59 -2.29
N GLU A 74 -7.54 -4.74 -2.19
CA GLU A 74 -8.10 -6.06 -2.45
C GLU A 74 -9.31 -6.34 -1.54
N MET A 75 -9.31 -5.86 -0.30
CA MET A 75 -10.48 -5.97 0.58
C MET A 75 -11.68 -5.17 0.05
N LEU A 76 -11.44 -3.96 -0.46
CA LEU A 76 -12.49 -3.07 -0.99
C LEU A 76 -12.99 -3.47 -2.39
N GLU A 77 -12.18 -4.23 -3.13
CA GLU A 77 -12.54 -4.75 -4.45
C GLU A 77 -13.38 -6.04 -4.39
N ARG A 78 -13.57 -6.65 -3.21
CA ARG A 78 -14.42 -7.84 -3.06
C ARG A 78 -15.88 -7.51 -3.35
N ASP A 79 -16.61 -8.44 -3.95
CA ASP A 79 -18.06 -8.29 -4.18
C ASP A 79 -18.87 -8.13 -2.88
N SER A 80 -18.36 -8.65 -1.77
CA SER A 80 -18.95 -8.50 -0.43
C SER A 80 -18.57 -7.20 0.27
N ALA A 81 -17.71 -6.38 -0.35
CA ALA A 81 -17.24 -5.14 0.24
C ALA A 81 -18.39 -4.14 0.36
N ASN A 82 -18.45 -3.45 1.49
CA ASN A 82 -19.47 -2.47 1.79
C ASN A 82 -18.86 -1.17 2.33
N VAL A 83 -19.70 -0.16 2.54
CA VAL A 83 -19.28 1.18 2.97
C VAL A 83 -18.60 1.18 4.34
N ALA A 84 -18.97 0.26 5.23
CA ALA A 84 -18.28 0.12 6.52
C ALA A 84 -16.83 -0.33 6.33
N ASP A 85 -16.58 -1.26 5.41
CA ASP A 85 -15.23 -1.75 5.11
C ASP A 85 -14.32 -0.61 4.62
N ALA A 86 -14.87 0.33 3.84
CA ALA A 86 -14.15 1.53 3.41
C ALA A 86 -13.69 2.42 4.57
N LEU A 87 -14.54 2.61 5.59
CA LEU A 87 -14.13 3.31 6.80
C LEU A 87 -13.15 2.50 7.64
N HIS A 88 -13.32 1.17 7.69
CA HIS A 88 -12.39 0.27 8.35
C HIS A 88 -10.97 0.44 7.82
N VAL A 89 -10.80 0.44 6.49
CA VAL A 89 -9.49 0.66 5.85
C VAL A 89 -8.83 1.95 6.32
N TRP A 90 -9.58 3.06 6.37
CA TRP A 90 -9.03 4.35 6.82
C TRP A 90 -8.57 4.32 8.28
N ILE A 91 -9.36 3.70 9.16
CA ILE A 91 -9.01 3.55 10.58
C ILE A 91 -7.76 2.67 10.71
N SER A 92 -7.75 1.52 10.04
CA SER A 92 -6.63 0.58 10.06
C SER A 92 -5.35 1.21 9.51
N LEU A 93 -5.42 1.93 8.39
CA LEU A 93 -4.26 2.67 7.83
C LEU A 93 -3.70 3.73 8.80
N ARG A 94 -4.57 4.41 9.54
CA ARG A 94 -4.15 5.42 10.53
C ARG A 94 -3.45 4.78 11.73
N GLU A 95 -3.94 3.62 12.16
CA GLU A 95 -3.44 2.93 13.35
C GLU A 95 -2.17 2.11 13.07
N ASP A 96 -2.00 1.63 11.84
CA ASP A 96 -0.88 0.81 11.42
C ASP A 96 0.50 1.49 11.68
N PRO A 97 1.42 0.82 12.41
CA PRO A 97 2.77 1.31 12.69
C PRO A 97 3.58 1.67 11.43
N VAL A 98 3.36 0.97 10.32
CA VAL A 98 4.04 1.19 9.03
C VAL A 98 3.82 2.61 8.51
N PHE A 99 2.68 3.22 8.85
CA PHE A 99 2.31 4.56 8.39
C PHE A 99 2.42 5.64 9.46
N ILE A 100 3.16 5.40 10.55
CA ILE A 100 3.27 6.36 11.67
C ILE A 100 3.67 7.77 11.21
N ASN A 101 4.63 7.87 10.29
CA ASN A 101 5.12 9.13 9.73
C ASN A 101 4.15 9.80 8.75
N TYR A 102 3.14 9.06 8.26
CA TYR A 102 2.15 9.53 7.30
C TYR A 102 0.77 9.77 7.94
N ARG A 103 0.63 9.59 9.25
CA ARG A 103 -0.65 9.72 9.98
C ARG A 103 -1.35 11.04 9.72
N SER A 104 -0.62 12.16 9.71
CA SER A 104 -1.18 13.49 9.44
C SER A 104 -1.81 13.56 8.05
N SER A 105 -1.09 13.10 7.03
CA SER A 105 -1.55 13.03 5.64
C SER A 105 -2.74 12.09 5.47
N ILE A 106 -2.73 10.93 6.15
CA ILE A 106 -3.83 9.97 6.14
C ILE A 106 -5.08 10.59 6.76
N VAL A 107 -4.97 11.22 7.92
CA VAL A 107 -6.11 11.89 8.59
C VAL A 107 -6.67 13.03 7.73
N ALA A 108 -5.80 13.81 7.08
CA ALA A 108 -6.24 14.87 6.17
C ALA A 108 -7.06 14.30 5.00
N ARG A 109 -6.58 13.23 4.36
CA ARG A 109 -7.30 12.57 3.26
C ARG A 109 -8.60 11.91 3.73
N MET A 110 -8.56 11.22 4.87
CA MET A 110 -9.73 10.61 5.50
C MET A 110 -10.83 11.66 5.73
N LYS A 111 -10.50 12.83 6.27
CA LYS A 111 -11.47 13.92 6.48
C LYS A 111 -12.10 14.42 5.17
N THR A 112 -11.35 14.42 4.06
CA THR A 112 -11.88 14.84 2.76
C THR A 112 -12.73 13.78 2.07
N SER A 113 -12.47 12.50 2.35
CA SER A 113 -13.08 11.37 1.63
C SER A 113 -14.23 10.70 2.39
N VAL A 114 -14.18 10.71 3.73
CA VAL A 114 -15.17 10.07 4.59
C VAL A 114 -16.30 11.05 4.91
N LYS A 115 -17.53 10.62 4.69
CA LYS A 115 -18.77 11.34 5.04
C LYS A 115 -19.44 10.71 6.26
N ASP A 116 -20.36 11.43 6.90
CA ASP A 116 -21.01 10.99 8.14
C ASP A 116 -21.68 9.61 8.05
N PHE A 117 -22.30 9.30 6.91
CA PHE A 117 -22.94 8.00 6.70
C PHE A 117 -21.96 6.81 6.71
N PHE A 118 -20.66 7.02 6.46
CA PHE A 118 -19.65 5.97 6.62
C PHE A 118 -19.51 5.57 8.09
N TYR A 119 -19.53 6.54 9.01
CA TYR A 119 -19.46 6.28 10.44
C TYR A 119 -20.71 5.56 10.93
N VAL A 120 -21.88 5.93 10.41
CA VAL A 120 -23.14 5.22 10.70
C VAL A 120 -23.05 3.77 10.20
N ALA A 121 -22.67 3.56 8.93
CA ALA A 121 -22.52 2.21 8.36
C ALA A 121 -21.54 1.36 9.19
N TYR A 122 -20.42 1.92 9.60
CA TYR A 122 -19.42 1.23 10.42
C TYR A 122 -19.92 0.88 11.82
N ALA A 123 -20.65 1.78 12.48
CA ALA A 123 -21.22 1.53 13.80
C ALA A 123 -22.26 0.40 13.78
N PHE A 124 -23.03 0.27 12.69
CA PHE A 124 -24.05 -0.76 12.55
C PHE A 124 -23.54 -2.08 11.93
N GLN A 125 -22.32 -2.12 11.41
CA GLN A 125 -21.74 -3.32 10.82
C GLN A 125 -21.29 -4.32 11.91
N PRO A 126 -21.89 -5.52 12.03
CA PRO A 126 -21.59 -6.46 13.11
C PRO A 126 -20.11 -6.87 13.20
N LEU A 127 -19.41 -6.92 12.05
CA LEU A 127 -17.98 -7.21 11.97
C LEU A 127 -17.11 -6.21 12.75
N TYR A 128 -17.57 -4.97 12.94
CA TYR A 128 -16.76 -3.87 13.47
C TYR A 128 -17.30 -3.25 14.77
N GLN A 129 -18.47 -3.70 15.25
CA GLN A 129 -19.15 -3.18 16.45
C GLN A 129 -18.29 -3.22 17.73
N GLY A 130 -17.28 -4.11 17.83
CA GLY A 130 -16.35 -4.15 18.96
C GLY A 130 -15.16 -3.19 18.87
N ASN A 131 -14.88 -2.64 17.69
CA ASN A 131 -13.74 -1.76 17.43
C ASN A 131 -14.10 -0.28 17.51
N PHE A 132 -15.39 0.06 17.39
CA PHE A 132 -15.86 1.42 17.54
C PHE A 132 -15.98 1.76 19.03
N LYS A 133 -14.90 2.23 19.64
CA LYS A 133 -14.98 2.83 20.98
C LYS A 133 -15.83 4.09 20.86
N ILE A 134 -17.05 4.04 21.38
CA ILE A 134 -18.03 5.15 21.50
C ILE A 134 -17.43 6.40 22.18
N ASN A 135 -16.26 6.27 22.83
CA ASN A 135 -15.47 7.36 23.39
C ASN A 135 -14.52 8.06 22.39
N ASN A 136 -14.63 7.77 21.09
CA ASN A 136 -13.88 8.50 20.07
C ASN A 136 -14.53 9.89 19.88
N PRO A 137 -13.83 11.00 20.20
CA PRO A 137 -14.40 12.35 20.17
C PRO A 137 -14.94 12.77 18.80
N ILE A 138 -14.63 12.03 17.73
CA ILE A 138 -15.17 12.24 16.39
C ILE A 138 -16.69 12.04 16.35
N PHE A 139 -17.26 11.12 17.14
CA PHE A 139 -18.71 10.89 17.14
C PHE A 139 -19.50 12.08 17.73
N TRP A 140 -18.88 12.82 18.65
CA TRP A 140 -19.48 13.99 19.31
C TRP A 140 -19.15 15.33 18.65
N GLN A 141 -18.34 15.33 17.58
CA GLN A 141 -18.02 16.55 16.83
C GLN A 141 -19.01 16.84 15.68
N PHE A 142 -20.00 15.97 15.47
CA PHE A 142 -21.01 16.10 14.40
C PHE A 142 -22.45 16.17 14.95
N GLN A 143 -22.63 16.47 16.24
CA GLN A 143 -23.92 16.87 16.83
C GLN A 143 -23.97 18.38 17.05
#